data_AF-A0A3R7IBT2-F1
#
_entry.id   AF-A0A3R7IBT2-F1
#
_cell.length_a   1.000
_cell.length_b   1.000
_cell.length_c   1.000
_cell.angle_alpha   90.00
_cell.angle_beta   90.00
_cell.angle_gamma   90.00
#
_symmetry.space_group_name_H-M   'P 1'
#
loop_
_entity.id
_entity.type
_entity.pdbx_description
1 polymer ?
#
loop_
_entity_poly.entity_id
_entity_poly.type
_entity_poly.pdbx_seq_one_letter_code
_entity_poly.pdbx_strand_id
1 'polypeptide(L)'
;MAQTVDAPTGSLSQPISQVNSQIVMADLYCDYLLKSHTLTKIYQLIKLNTEGAIAFERREWEYSRSTIESKIKETIVMPNVYVEPLPKGREGPIQGYALEYEGDRPVTSTTYKTQQEAIDAAKRLGHKPLVAHVRTTNKGKPDQWRHA
;
A
#
# COMPACT_ATOMS: atom_id res chain seq x y z
N MET A 1 16.58 42.16 -42.66
CA MET A 1 15.87 42.69 -41.48
C MET A 1 14.39 42.37 -41.68
N ALA A 2 13.61 41.71 -40.83
CA ALA A 2 13.77 40.82 -39.69
C ALA A 2 12.50 39.93 -39.74
N GLN A 3 12.61 38.61 -39.50
CA GLN A 3 11.46 37.69 -39.44
C GLN A 3 10.89 37.68 -38.03
N THR A 4 9.59 37.94 -37.91
CA THR A 4 8.81 37.85 -36.66
C THR A 4 8.21 36.46 -36.57
N VAL A 5 8.43 35.75 -35.46
CA VAL A 5 7.83 34.44 -35.16
C VAL A 5 6.77 34.61 -34.06
N ASP A 6 5.55 34.19 -34.34
CA ASP A 6 4.42 34.16 -33.40
C ASP A 6 4.49 32.91 -32.50
N ALA A 7 4.22 33.08 -31.21
CA ALA A 7 4.07 31.99 -30.24
C ALA A 7 2.58 31.78 -29.87
N PRO A 8 2.06 30.53 -29.81
CA PRO A 8 0.68 30.29 -29.41
C PRO A 8 0.51 30.24 -27.89
N THR A 9 -0.37 31.09 -27.35
CA THR A 9 -0.79 31.10 -25.96
C THR A 9 -1.95 30.10 -25.76
N GLY A 10 -1.64 28.88 -25.30
CA GLY A 10 -2.64 27.87 -24.95
C GLY A 10 -3.06 27.97 -23.48
N SER A 11 -4.23 28.54 -23.21
CA SER A 11 -4.87 28.57 -21.88
C SER A 11 -5.58 27.24 -21.60
N LEU A 12 -5.11 26.47 -20.62
CA LEU A 12 -5.76 25.27 -20.10
C LEU A 12 -6.52 25.63 -18.81
N SER A 13 -7.72 26.18 -18.95
CA SER A 13 -8.69 26.26 -17.86
C SER A 13 -9.49 24.96 -17.82
N GLN A 14 -9.21 24.09 -16.86
CA GLN A 14 -10.07 22.92 -16.60
C GLN A 14 -11.34 23.35 -15.85
N PRO A 15 -12.51 22.75 -16.13
CA PRO A 15 -13.78 23.13 -15.53
C PRO A 15 -13.88 22.69 -14.05
N ILE A 16 -14.34 23.63 -13.22
CA ILE A 16 -14.48 23.55 -11.74
C ILE A 16 -15.29 22.33 -11.26
N SER A 17 -16.13 21.74 -12.12
CA SER A 17 -16.93 20.55 -11.78
C SER A 17 -16.10 19.28 -11.55
N GLN A 18 -14.87 19.22 -12.07
CA GLN A 18 -13.99 18.04 -11.96
C GLN A 18 -13.16 18.02 -10.67
N VAL A 19 -13.00 19.17 -10.00
CA VAL A 19 -12.26 19.29 -8.73
C VAL A 19 -13.12 18.76 -7.57
N ASN A 20 -14.43 19.01 -7.61
CA ASN A 20 -15.33 18.62 -6.53
C ASN A 20 -15.54 17.10 -6.41
N SER A 21 -15.43 16.34 -7.51
CA SER A 21 -15.54 14.87 -7.46
C SER A 21 -14.29 14.19 -6.92
N GLN A 22 -13.10 14.78 -7.08
CA GLN A 22 -11.87 14.25 -6.51
C GLN A 22 -11.77 14.47 -5.00
N ILE A 23 -12.33 15.58 -4.49
CA ILE A 23 -12.38 15.88 -3.05
C ILE A 23 -13.29 14.87 -2.33
N VAL A 24 -14.49 14.59 -2.87
CA VAL A 24 -15.44 13.63 -2.27
C VAL A 24 -14.90 12.20 -2.27
N MET A 25 -14.09 11.82 -3.27
CA MET A 25 -13.44 10.50 -3.31
C MET A 25 -12.29 10.37 -2.30
N ALA A 26 -11.59 11.47 -1.96
CA ALA A 26 -10.58 11.47 -0.93
C ALA A 26 -11.20 11.27 0.46
N ASP A 27 -12.33 11.91 0.73
CA ASP A 27 -13.04 11.79 2.02
C ASP A 27 -13.55 10.36 2.27
N LEU A 28 -14.11 9.70 1.26
CA LEU A 28 -14.58 8.30 1.37
C LEU A 28 -13.43 7.28 1.50
N TYR A 29 -12.27 7.56 0.91
CA TYR A 29 -11.07 6.72 1.05
C TYR A 29 -10.41 6.93 2.42
N CYS A 30 -10.53 8.13 3.01
CA CYS A 30 -10.04 8.46 4.34
C CYS A 30 -10.86 7.78 5.46
N ASP A 31 -12.19 7.67 5.32
CA ASP A 31 -13.05 6.95 6.28
C ASP A 31 -12.73 5.45 6.35
N TYR A 32 -12.30 4.85 5.25
CA TYR A 32 -11.87 3.45 5.23
C TYR A 32 -10.54 3.22 5.98
N LEU A 33 -9.65 4.21 5.98
CA LEU A 33 -8.34 4.17 6.65
C LEU A 33 -8.38 4.57 8.14
N LEU A 34 -9.50 5.12 8.62
CA LEU A 34 -9.65 5.71 9.97
C LEU A 34 -9.79 4.71 11.13
N LYS A 35 -9.67 3.39 10.91
CA LYS A 35 -9.80 2.37 11.97
C LYS A 35 -8.54 2.11 12.80
N SER A 36 -7.45 2.85 12.59
CA SER A 36 -6.27 2.78 13.48
C SER A 36 -6.00 4.14 14.15
N HIS A 37 -5.88 4.13 15.48
CA HIS A 37 -5.65 5.32 16.32
C HIS A 37 -4.41 6.15 15.93
N THR A 38 -3.48 5.56 15.18
CA THR A 38 -2.26 6.20 14.70
C THR A 38 -2.50 7.14 13.52
N LEU A 39 -3.48 6.85 12.66
CA LEU A 39 -3.75 7.63 11.44
C LEU A 39 -4.56 8.91 11.72
N THR A 40 -5.33 8.94 12.81
CA THR A 40 -6.15 10.11 13.20
C THR A 40 -5.30 11.34 13.54
N LYS A 41 -4.11 11.15 14.15
CA LYS A 41 -3.20 12.26 14.49
C LYS A 41 -2.54 12.88 13.24
N ILE A 42 -2.21 12.05 12.26
CA ILE A 42 -1.63 12.50 10.98
C ILE A 42 -2.69 13.29 10.19
N TYR A 43 -3.94 12.83 10.20
CA TYR A 43 -5.05 13.52 9.53
C TYR A 43 -5.37 14.89 10.13
N GLN A 44 -5.36 15.02 11.47
CA GLN A 44 -5.56 16.30 12.15
C GLN A 44 -4.48 17.33 11.82
N LEU A 45 -3.22 16.88 11.65
CA LEU A 45 -2.11 17.74 11.22
C LEU A 45 -2.25 18.24 9.77
N ILE A 46 -2.86 17.44 8.89
CA ILE A 46 -3.10 17.82 7.49
C ILE A 46 -4.27 18.80 7.40
N LYS A 47 -5.35 18.57 8.15
CA LYS A 47 -6.58 19.38 8.13
C LYS A 47 -6.39 20.78 8.72
N LEU A 48 -5.56 20.93 9.76
CA LEU A 48 -5.27 22.24 10.36
C LEU A 48 -4.45 23.17 9.45
N ASN A 49 -3.88 22.67 8.36
CA ASN A 49 -3.02 23.43 7.45
C ASN A 49 -3.70 23.82 6.13
N THR A 50 -4.96 23.42 5.93
CA THR A 50 -5.67 23.59 4.65
C THR A 50 -6.44 24.91 4.54
N GLU A 51 -6.72 25.60 5.65
CA GLU A 51 -7.50 26.86 5.65
C GLU A 51 -6.66 28.11 5.37
N GLY A 52 -5.32 28.02 5.41
CA GLY A 52 -4.42 29.17 5.21
C GLY A 52 -3.77 29.29 3.83
N ALA A 53 -3.94 28.33 2.92
CA ALA A 53 -3.07 28.20 1.74
C ALA A 53 -3.86 28.11 0.42
N ILE A 54 -4.56 29.19 0.03
CA ILE A 54 -5.30 29.24 -1.25
C ILE A 54 -4.45 29.73 -2.44
N ALA A 55 -3.20 30.19 -2.29
CA ALA A 55 -2.43 30.65 -3.46
C ALA A 55 -0.91 30.48 -3.44
N PHE A 56 -0.31 29.92 -2.39
CA PHE A 56 1.15 29.85 -2.26
C PHE A 56 1.66 28.41 -2.48
N GLU A 57 2.18 28.22 -3.70
CA GLU A 57 3.10 27.16 -4.17
C GLU A 57 2.64 25.70 -4.17
N ARG A 58 1.99 25.33 -5.29
CA ARG A 58 1.71 23.94 -5.71
C ARG A 58 2.97 23.03 -5.70
N ARG A 59 4.18 23.57 -5.94
CA ARG A 59 5.46 22.82 -5.93
C ARG A 59 5.90 22.41 -4.54
N GLU A 60 5.80 23.30 -3.56
CA GLU A 60 6.16 23.00 -2.16
C GLU A 60 5.19 21.97 -1.56
N TRP A 61 3.92 22.03 -1.96
CA TRP A 61 2.92 21.01 -1.59
C TRP A 61 3.21 19.62 -2.19
N GLU A 62 3.63 19.53 -3.45
CA GLU A 62 4.03 18.25 -4.08
C GLU A 62 5.30 17.68 -3.44
N TYR A 63 6.27 18.54 -3.12
CA TYR A 63 7.48 18.15 -2.40
C TYR A 63 7.17 17.63 -0.99
N SER A 64 6.32 18.33 -0.24
CA SER A 64 5.91 17.94 1.11
C SER A 64 5.07 16.65 1.09
N ARG A 65 4.16 16.50 0.11
CA ARG A 65 3.38 15.27 -0.09
C ARG A 65 4.28 14.07 -0.39
N SER A 66 5.22 14.18 -1.32
CA SER A 66 6.13 13.07 -1.65
C SER A 66 7.02 12.68 -0.46
N THR A 67 7.47 13.66 0.32
CA THR A 67 8.24 13.43 1.54
C THR A 67 7.41 12.74 2.62
N ILE A 68 6.16 13.16 2.82
CA ILE A 68 5.22 12.54 3.77
C ILE A 68 4.88 11.12 3.31
N GLU A 69 4.59 10.90 2.03
CA GLU A 69 4.34 9.57 1.47
C GLU A 69 5.56 8.64 1.63
N SER A 70 6.77 9.16 1.41
CA SER A 70 8.01 8.41 1.64
C SER A 70 8.20 8.06 3.11
N LYS A 71 8.04 9.04 4.01
CA LYS A 71 8.15 8.80 5.46
C LYS A 71 7.08 7.84 5.97
N ILE A 72 5.86 7.91 5.47
CA ILE A 72 4.78 6.97 5.80
C ILE A 72 5.14 5.56 5.31
N LYS A 73 5.61 5.41 4.06
CA LYS A 73 6.08 4.12 3.52
C LYS A 73 7.26 3.55 4.32
N GLU A 74 8.13 4.41 4.84
CA GLU A 74 9.28 4.02 5.66
C GLU A 74 8.87 3.65 7.10
N THR A 75 7.85 4.32 7.66
CA THR A 75 7.42 4.14 9.06
C THR A 75 6.43 2.98 9.24
N ILE A 76 5.66 2.61 8.20
CA ILE A 76 4.74 1.48 8.28
C ILE A 76 5.54 0.18 8.08
N VAL A 77 5.91 -0.45 9.19
CA VAL A 77 6.44 -1.83 9.16
C VAL A 77 5.32 -2.75 8.69
N MET A 78 5.37 -3.15 7.41
CA MET A 78 4.44 -4.11 6.86
C MET A 78 4.68 -5.47 7.54
N PRO A 79 3.65 -6.10 8.14
CA PRO A 79 3.82 -7.39 8.79
C PRO A 79 4.27 -8.44 7.78
N ASN A 80 5.16 -9.32 8.23
CA ASN A 80 5.62 -10.46 7.44
C ASN A 80 4.43 -11.38 7.13
N VAL A 81 4.37 -11.83 5.88
CA VAL A 81 3.40 -12.81 5.42
C VAL A 81 4.11 -14.09 5.10
N TYR A 82 3.60 -15.18 5.63
CA TYR A 82 4.13 -16.53 5.51
C TYR A 82 3.28 -17.33 4.54
N VAL A 83 3.93 -17.95 3.55
CA VAL A 83 3.32 -18.89 2.60
C VAL A 83 3.54 -20.29 3.15
N GLU A 84 2.49 -20.88 3.70
CA GLU A 84 2.55 -22.18 4.37
C GLU A 84 1.88 -23.28 3.54
N PRO A 85 2.52 -24.46 3.39
CA PRO A 85 1.89 -25.60 2.76
C PRO A 85 0.81 -26.21 3.66
N LEU A 86 -0.27 -26.69 3.05
CA LEU A 86 -1.37 -27.39 3.71
C LEU A 86 -1.43 -28.86 3.28
N PRO A 87 -1.86 -29.79 4.15
CA PRO A 87 -2.18 -29.57 5.57
C PRO A 87 -0.93 -29.36 6.44
N LYS A 88 -1.04 -28.53 7.48
CA LYS A 88 0.09 -28.21 8.37
C LYS A 88 0.57 -29.43 9.16
N GLY A 89 1.88 -29.50 9.39
CA GLY A 89 2.47 -30.44 10.36
C GLY A 89 2.26 -31.93 10.05
N ARG A 90 1.91 -32.28 8.80
CA ARG A 90 1.77 -33.67 8.35
C ARG A 90 2.74 -33.98 7.23
N GLU A 91 3.28 -35.20 7.27
CA GLU A 91 3.94 -35.79 6.12
C GLU A 91 2.87 -36.37 5.20
N GLY A 92 2.63 -35.69 4.08
CA GLY A 92 1.60 -36.04 3.10
C GLY A 92 1.65 -35.13 1.87
N PRO A 93 0.81 -35.40 0.86
CA PRO A 93 0.75 -34.56 -0.34
C PRO A 93 0.30 -33.15 0.03
N ILE A 94 0.93 -32.14 -0.59
CA ILE A 94 0.46 -30.76 -0.49
C ILE A 94 -0.90 -30.69 -1.17
N GLN A 95 -1.88 -30.18 -0.46
CA GLN A 95 -3.22 -29.94 -0.99
C GLN A 95 -3.43 -28.48 -1.37
N GLY A 96 -2.62 -27.57 -0.81
CA GLY A 96 -2.62 -26.17 -1.17
C GLY A 96 -1.69 -25.35 -0.29
N TYR A 97 -1.89 -24.04 -0.33
CA TYR A 97 -1.08 -23.06 0.39
C TYR A 97 -1.98 -22.02 1.06
N ALA A 98 -1.60 -21.60 2.26
CA ALA A 98 -2.23 -20.51 2.99
C ALA A 98 -1.29 -19.32 3.10
N LEU A 99 -1.87 -18.12 3.18
CA LEU A 99 -1.17 -16.90 3.54
C LEU A 99 -1.52 -16.55 4.98
N GLU A 100 -0.51 -16.42 5.82
CA GLU A 100 -0.69 -16.11 7.24
C GLU A 100 0.27 -15.05 7.74
N TYR A 101 -0.16 -14.28 8.73
CA TYR A 101 0.71 -13.46 9.54
C TYR A 101 1.40 -14.29 10.64
N GLU A 102 2.30 -13.62 11.35
CA GLU A 102 2.81 -14.13 12.62
C GLU A 102 1.65 -14.35 13.63
N GLY A 103 1.69 -15.48 14.34
CA GLY A 103 0.62 -15.92 15.25
C GLY A 103 -0.56 -16.64 14.58
N ASP A 104 -0.33 -17.31 13.45
CA ASP A 104 -1.31 -18.18 12.76
C ASP A 104 -2.61 -17.50 12.32
N ARG A 105 -2.55 -16.18 12.12
CA ARG A 105 -3.69 -15.41 11.62
C ARG A 105 -3.71 -15.43 10.10
N PRO A 106 -4.81 -15.88 9.45
CA PRO A 106 -4.90 -15.86 8.00
C PRO A 106 -4.92 -14.42 7.46
N VAL A 107 -4.15 -14.17 6.41
CA VAL A 107 -4.19 -12.91 5.63
C VAL A 107 -5.45 -12.87 4.77
N THR A 108 -5.82 -14.02 4.22
CA THR A 108 -6.99 -14.21 3.37
C THR A 108 -7.73 -15.48 3.78
N SER A 109 -9.04 -15.54 3.57
CA SER A 109 -9.83 -16.78 3.72
C SER A 109 -9.62 -17.78 2.59
N THR A 110 -8.77 -17.45 1.60
CA THR A 110 -8.52 -18.26 0.41
C THR A 110 -7.37 -19.23 0.63
N THR A 111 -7.58 -20.49 0.23
CA THR A 111 -6.51 -21.46 0.02
C THR A 111 -6.11 -21.47 -1.45
N TYR A 112 -4.81 -21.34 -1.71
CA TYR A 112 -4.24 -21.32 -3.05
C TYR A 112 -3.82 -22.72 -3.46
N LYS A 113 -3.97 -23.07 -4.75
CA LYS A 113 -3.62 -24.41 -5.22
C LYS A 113 -2.12 -24.59 -5.38
N THR A 114 -1.42 -23.51 -5.71
CA THR A 114 0.02 -23.53 -5.95
C THR A 114 0.74 -22.50 -5.09
N GLN A 115 2.02 -22.77 -4.84
CA GLN A 115 2.88 -21.85 -4.08
C GLN A 115 3.01 -20.50 -4.78
N GLN A 116 3.15 -20.52 -6.11
CA GLN A 116 3.30 -19.32 -6.93
C GLN A 116 2.06 -18.44 -6.83
N GLU A 117 0.87 -19.02 -6.89
CA GLU A 117 -0.39 -18.30 -6.76
C GLU A 117 -0.51 -17.58 -5.40
N ALA A 118 -0.08 -18.24 -4.31
CA ALA A 118 -0.03 -17.63 -2.98
C ALA A 118 0.99 -16.48 -2.92
N ILE A 119 2.18 -16.67 -3.49
CA ILE A 119 3.22 -15.62 -3.57
C ILE A 119 2.68 -14.40 -4.32
N ASP A 120 2.06 -14.61 -5.48
CA ASP A 120 1.53 -13.53 -6.31
C ASP A 120 0.36 -12.81 -5.61
N ALA A 121 -0.47 -13.54 -4.87
CA ALA A 121 -1.51 -12.95 -4.03
C ALA A 121 -0.90 -12.07 -2.91
N ALA A 122 0.12 -12.54 -2.20
CA ALA A 122 0.80 -11.75 -1.16
C ALA A 122 1.47 -10.49 -1.73
N LYS A 123 2.12 -10.60 -2.90
CA LYS A 123 2.75 -9.45 -3.58
C LYS A 123 1.72 -8.43 -4.05
N ARG A 124 0.56 -8.86 -4.56
CA ARG A 124 -0.56 -7.97 -4.92
C ARG A 124 -1.11 -7.19 -3.74
N LEU A 125 -1.05 -7.77 -2.53
CA LEU A 125 -1.40 -7.09 -1.27
C LEU A 125 -0.29 -6.17 -0.74
N GLY A 126 0.83 -6.04 -1.45
CA GLY A 126 1.95 -5.19 -1.07
C GLY A 126 2.89 -5.80 -0.02
N HIS A 127 2.76 -7.10 0.26
CA HIS A 127 3.63 -7.78 1.20
C HIS A 127 4.91 -8.33 0.53
N LYS A 128 5.94 -8.55 1.34
CA LYS A 128 7.14 -9.31 0.99
C LYS A 128 6.99 -10.73 1.55
N PRO A 129 6.49 -11.71 0.77
CA PRO A 129 6.19 -13.03 1.31
C PRO A 129 7.45 -13.81 1.70
N LEU A 130 7.30 -14.59 2.77
CA LEU A 130 8.25 -15.57 3.27
C LEU A 130 7.70 -16.96 3.01
N VAL A 131 8.43 -17.74 2.24
CA VAL A 131 8.03 -19.08 1.80
C VAL A 131 8.66 -20.12 2.70
N ALA A 132 7.85 -21.07 3.16
CA ALA A 132 8.33 -22.23 3.89
C ALA A 132 9.28 -23.10 3.04
N HIS A 133 10.49 -23.34 3.56
CA HIS A 133 11.43 -24.28 2.96
C HIS A 133 11.20 -25.72 3.44
N VAL A 134 10.67 -25.86 4.66
CA VAL A 134 10.42 -27.15 5.32
C VAL A 134 8.92 -27.41 5.45
N ARG A 135 8.55 -28.69 5.60
CA ARG A 135 7.15 -29.10 5.79
C ARG A 135 6.57 -28.68 7.12
N THR A 136 7.32 -28.89 8.19
CA THR A 136 6.94 -28.51 9.54
C THR A 136 7.54 -27.14 9.84
N THR A 137 6.72 -26.12 9.65
CA THR A 137 7.11 -24.71 9.79
C THR A 137 7.03 -24.26 11.25
N ASN A 138 7.94 -23.37 11.63
CA ASN A 138 7.91 -22.60 12.85
C ASN A 138 8.30 -21.16 12.49
N LYS A 139 7.34 -20.23 12.64
CA LYS A 139 7.52 -18.81 12.28
C LYS A 139 8.61 -18.12 13.10
N GLY A 140 8.94 -18.65 14.28
CA GLY A 140 10.06 -18.20 15.11
C GLY A 140 11.44 -18.74 14.71
N LYS A 141 11.55 -19.56 13.65
CA LYS A 141 12.82 -20.08 13.11
C LYS A 141 13.10 -19.50 11.72
N PRO A 142 13.85 -18.38 11.60
CA PRO A 142 14.08 -17.69 10.33
C PRO A 142 14.63 -18.57 9.20
N ASP A 143 15.51 -19.53 9.51
CA ASP A 143 16.13 -20.44 8.54
C ASP A 143 15.12 -21.32 7.78
N GLN A 144 13.90 -21.45 8.30
CA GLN A 144 12.84 -22.21 7.66
C GLN A 144 12.09 -21.40 6.59
N TRP A 145 12.44 -20.13 6.41
CA TRP A 145 11.72 -19.18 5.58
C TRP A 145 12.63 -18.52 4.56
N ARG A 146 12.15 -18.38 3.32
CA ARG A 146 12.89 -17.73 2.24
C ARG A 146 12.05 -16.62 1.60
N HIS A 147 12.69 -15.50 1.28
CA HIS A 147 12.06 -14.44 0.48
C HIS A 147 11.74 -14.94 -0.94
N ALA A 148 10.57 -14.52 -1.47
CA ALA A 148 10.03 -14.92 -2.77
C ALA A 148 10.02 -13.79 -3.80
#